data_AF-A0A4R3U015-F1
#
_entry.id   AF-A0A4R3U015-F1
#
_cell.length_a   1.000
_cell.length_b   1.000
_cell.length_c   1.000
_cell.angle_alpha   90.00
_cell.angle_beta   90.00
_cell.angle_gamma   90.00
#
_symmetry.space_group_name_H-M   'P 1'
#
loop_
_entity.id
_entity.type
_entity.pdbx_description
1 polymer ?
#
loop_
_entity_poly.entity_id
_entity_poly.type
_entity_poly.pdbx_seq_one_letter_code
_entity_poly.pdbx_strand_id
1 'polypeptide(L)'
;MTFASRLAALALAAMVGWIVPASAQQAPPPDLPPPQRTPTPSTYGPDELVTAGHRFFGNVSRGLASIIEKAVSQWGLPNGYILGEEGSGAFVAGLRYGEGTLYTKNAGDLRVYWQGPSLGFDWGGDGARTMTLVYNLPATNAIYQRFGGIDGSAYIIGGFGMTALTANNIVLVPIRSGLGLRLGANIGYLKFTPRATWNPF
;
A
#
# COMPACT_ATOMS: atom_id res chain seq x y z
N MET A 1 -33.58 -105.67 -42.18
CA MET A 1 -34.48 -106.31 -41.18
C MET A 1 -34.48 -105.41 -39.95
N THR A 2 -35.69 -105.10 -39.43
CA THR A 2 -36.03 -104.67 -38.05
C THR A 2 -35.47 -103.34 -37.51
N PHE A 3 -36.18 -102.46 -36.80
CA PHE A 3 -37.60 -102.25 -36.48
C PHE A 3 -37.69 -100.88 -35.75
N ALA A 4 -38.84 -100.22 -35.87
CA ALA A 4 -39.51 -99.33 -34.89
C ALA A 4 -38.91 -98.00 -34.38
N SER A 5 -39.69 -96.98 -34.74
CA SER A 5 -40.03 -95.72 -34.09
C SER A 5 -40.45 -95.80 -32.61
N ARG A 6 -40.28 -94.70 -31.85
CA ARG A 6 -41.37 -93.79 -31.38
C ARG A 6 -40.95 -92.77 -30.30
N LEU A 7 -41.62 -91.61 -30.38
CA LEU A 7 -42.12 -90.70 -29.32
C LEU A 7 -41.19 -89.65 -28.67
N ALA A 8 -41.40 -88.41 -29.12
CA ALA A 8 -41.82 -87.21 -28.36
C ALA A 8 -41.20 -86.87 -26.99
N ALA A 9 -40.68 -85.64 -26.86
CA ALA A 9 -41.34 -84.55 -26.10
C ALA A 9 -40.39 -83.37 -25.76
N LEU A 10 -40.85 -82.15 -26.11
CA LEU A 10 -40.81 -80.90 -25.35
C LEU A 10 -39.50 -80.31 -24.78
N ALA A 11 -39.10 -79.20 -25.43
CA ALA A 11 -38.86 -77.87 -24.86
C ALA A 11 -37.97 -77.67 -23.62
N LEU A 12 -36.89 -76.87 -23.76
CA LEU A 12 -36.71 -75.66 -22.93
C LEU A 12 -35.59 -74.71 -23.44
N ALA A 13 -35.99 -73.45 -23.58
CA ALA A 13 -35.28 -72.20 -23.32
C ALA A 13 -33.86 -71.93 -23.87
N ALA A 14 -33.84 -70.93 -24.76
CA ALA A 14 -32.73 -70.08 -25.11
C ALA A 14 -32.22 -69.25 -23.91
N MET A 15 -30.91 -69.01 -23.86
CA MET A 15 -30.32 -67.80 -23.27
C MET A 15 -29.08 -67.40 -24.07
N VAL A 16 -29.27 -66.47 -25.02
CA VAL A 16 -28.18 -65.73 -25.67
C VAL A 16 -27.89 -64.51 -24.80
N GLY A 17 -26.71 -64.48 -24.18
CA GLY A 17 -26.27 -63.35 -23.37
C GLY A 17 -25.98 -62.12 -24.23
N TRP A 18 -26.64 -61.00 -23.91
CA TRP A 18 -26.33 -59.68 -24.46
C TRP A 18 -25.34 -58.99 -23.54
N ILE A 19 -24.15 -58.66 -24.05
CA ILE A 19 -23.17 -57.83 -23.35
C ILE A 19 -23.44 -56.37 -23.76
N VAL A 20 -23.91 -55.55 -22.82
CA VAL A 20 -24.08 -54.11 -22.99
C VAL A 20 -22.82 -53.41 -22.45
N PRO A 21 -22.20 -52.45 -23.17
CA PRO A 21 -21.08 -51.72 -22.62
C PRO A 21 -21.59 -50.70 -21.59
N ALA A 22 -20.98 -50.67 -20.41
CA ALA A 22 -21.32 -49.72 -19.36
C ALA A 22 -20.73 -48.34 -19.70
N SER A 23 -21.59 -47.36 -19.96
CA SER A 23 -21.24 -45.94 -20.06
C SER A 23 -20.76 -45.45 -18.70
N ALA A 24 -19.49 -45.06 -18.58
CA ALA A 24 -18.97 -44.41 -17.37
C ALA A 24 -19.59 -43.00 -17.26
N GLN A 25 -20.51 -42.82 -16.31
CA GLN A 25 -21.14 -41.53 -16.04
C GLN A 25 -20.16 -40.68 -15.20
N GLN A 26 -19.57 -39.65 -15.82
CA GLN A 26 -18.69 -38.69 -15.16
C GLN A 26 -19.49 -37.90 -14.10
N ALA A 27 -19.06 -37.95 -12.84
CA ALA A 27 -19.68 -37.21 -11.75
C ALA A 27 -19.51 -35.68 -11.95
N PRO A 28 -20.50 -34.85 -11.54
CA PRO A 28 -20.37 -33.40 -11.61
C PRO A 28 -19.25 -32.88 -10.70
N PRO A 29 -18.58 -31.77 -11.08
CA PRO A 29 -17.52 -31.19 -10.25
C PRO A 29 -18.08 -30.72 -8.89
N PRO A 30 -17.29 -30.79 -7.80
CA PRO A 30 -17.70 -30.23 -6.51
C PRO A 30 -17.86 -28.70 -6.60
N ASP A 31 -18.92 -28.18 -5.98
CA ASP A 31 -19.17 -26.74 -5.79
C ASP A 31 -18.12 -26.13 -4.86
N LEU A 32 -17.04 -25.61 -5.44
CA LEU A 32 -16.05 -24.83 -4.70
C LEU A 32 -16.62 -23.42 -4.44
N PRO A 33 -16.54 -22.89 -3.20
CA PRO A 33 -16.94 -21.52 -2.93
C PRO A 33 -16.14 -20.55 -3.81
N PRO A 34 -16.76 -19.46 -4.30
CA PRO A 34 -16.07 -18.49 -5.15
C PRO A 34 -14.85 -17.93 -4.41
N PRO A 35 -13.72 -17.69 -5.11
CA PRO A 35 -12.52 -17.17 -4.48
C PRO A 35 -12.82 -15.84 -3.79
N GLN A 36 -12.60 -15.76 -2.46
CA GLN A 36 -12.63 -14.49 -1.75
C GLN A 36 -11.59 -13.56 -2.39
N ARG A 37 -12.05 -12.49 -3.05
CA ARG A 37 -11.15 -11.42 -3.50
C ARG A 37 -10.57 -10.77 -2.25
N THR A 38 -9.32 -11.06 -1.94
CA THR A 38 -8.53 -10.24 -1.01
C THR A 38 -8.61 -8.81 -1.53
N PRO A 39 -9.00 -7.80 -0.72
CA PRO A 39 -9.02 -6.43 -1.16
C PRO A 39 -7.63 -6.08 -1.71
N THR A 40 -7.52 -5.85 -3.01
CA THR A 40 -6.29 -5.34 -3.59
C THR A 40 -5.98 -4.02 -2.90
N PRO A 41 -4.75 -3.80 -2.40
CA PRO A 41 -4.37 -2.53 -1.83
C PRO A 41 -4.65 -1.43 -2.85
N SER A 42 -5.60 -0.57 -2.53
CA SER A 42 -5.97 0.56 -3.36
C SER A 42 -4.86 1.62 -3.26
N THR A 43 -4.18 1.89 -4.37
CA THR A 43 -3.06 2.83 -4.43
C THR A 43 -3.48 4.19 -5.00
N TYR A 44 -2.71 5.23 -4.70
CA TYR A 44 -2.84 6.58 -5.24
C TYR A 44 -2.00 6.72 -6.51
N GLY A 45 -2.61 7.25 -7.58
CA GLY A 45 -1.91 7.55 -8.83
C GLY A 45 -1.15 8.88 -8.78
N PRO A 46 -0.16 9.11 -9.67
CA PRO A 46 0.60 10.37 -9.72
C PRO A 46 -0.30 11.60 -9.81
N ASP A 47 -1.31 11.61 -10.70
CA ASP A 47 -2.20 12.76 -10.90
C ASP A 47 -3.03 13.10 -9.65
N GLU A 48 -3.46 12.08 -8.91
CA GLU A 48 -4.20 12.24 -7.66
C GLU A 48 -3.30 12.88 -6.58
N LEU A 49 -2.06 12.42 -6.48
CA LEU A 49 -1.07 12.96 -5.56
C LEU A 49 -0.66 14.39 -5.93
N VAL A 50 -0.47 14.69 -7.22
CA VAL A 50 -0.17 16.04 -7.71
C VAL A 50 -1.33 16.98 -7.42
N THR A 51 -2.56 16.53 -7.64
CA THR A 51 -3.76 17.33 -7.33
C THR A 51 -3.88 17.62 -5.85
N ALA A 52 -3.71 16.62 -4.99
CA ALA A 52 -3.71 16.79 -3.53
C ALA A 52 -2.59 17.74 -3.09
N GLY A 53 -1.38 17.54 -3.61
CA GLY A 53 -0.23 18.37 -3.30
C GLY A 53 -0.38 19.82 -3.78
N HIS A 54 -0.96 20.09 -4.95
CA HIS A 54 -1.21 21.48 -5.39
C HIS A 54 -2.19 22.20 -4.47
N ARG A 55 -3.27 21.54 -4.05
CA ARG A 55 -4.21 22.10 -3.06
C ARG A 55 -3.51 22.37 -1.73
N PHE A 56 -2.60 21.48 -1.35
CA PHE A 56 -1.92 21.55 -0.06
C PHE A 56 -0.78 22.58 -0.01
N PHE A 57 0.12 22.59 -1.00
CA PHE A 57 1.26 23.51 -1.08
C PHE A 57 0.92 24.87 -1.69
N GLY A 58 -0.25 25.02 -2.33
CA GLY A 58 -0.65 26.20 -3.07
C GLY A 58 -0.18 26.20 -4.54
N ASN A 59 -0.82 27.03 -5.36
CA ASN A 59 -0.71 27.06 -6.83
C ASN A 59 0.69 27.35 -7.44
N VAL A 60 1.75 27.48 -6.64
CA VAL A 60 3.06 28.03 -7.10
C VAL A 60 4.07 26.93 -7.47
N SER A 61 3.66 25.67 -7.48
CA SER A 61 4.61 24.59 -7.23
C SER A 61 5.04 23.82 -8.49
N ARG A 62 5.76 24.51 -9.40
CA ARG A 62 6.25 23.99 -10.70
C ARG A 62 7.02 22.65 -10.62
N GLY A 63 7.64 22.31 -9.49
CA GLY A 63 8.40 21.07 -9.31
C GLY A 63 7.64 19.88 -8.71
N LEU A 64 6.37 20.05 -8.32
CA LEU A 64 5.63 19.03 -7.57
C LEU A 64 5.41 17.75 -8.36
N ALA A 65 4.99 17.87 -9.62
CA ALA A 65 4.78 16.72 -10.49
C ALA A 65 6.07 15.90 -10.63
N SER A 66 7.18 16.56 -10.93
CA SER A 66 8.46 15.88 -11.14
C SER A 66 8.98 15.17 -9.89
N ILE A 67 8.76 15.74 -8.68
CA ILE A 67 9.19 15.06 -7.45
C ILE A 67 8.28 13.87 -7.10
N ILE A 68 6.97 13.97 -7.36
CA ILE A 68 6.04 12.87 -7.20
C ILE A 68 6.34 11.76 -8.20
N GLU A 69 6.56 12.09 -9.48
CA GLU A 69 6.98 11.13 -10.50
C GLU A 69 8.27 10.44 -10.09
N LYS A 70 9.26 11.19 -9.58
CA LYS A 70 10.50 10.60 -9.08
C LYS A 70 10.22 9.62 -7.93
N ALA A 71 9.40 9.99 -6.95
CA ALA A 71 9.06 9.10 -5.84
C ALA A 71 8.31 7.85 -6.33
N VAL A 72 7.32 8.01 -7.21
CA VAL A 72 6.57 6.90 -7.78
C VAL A 72 7.45 5.97 -8.60
N SER A 73 8.39 6.52 -9.38
CA SER A 73 9.34 5.72 -10.17
C SER A 73 10.26 4.87 -9.28
N GLN A 74 10.56 5.35 -8.07
CA GLN A 74 11.53 4.71 -7.18
C GLN A 74 10.88 3.72 -6.21
N TRP A 75 9.65 3.99 -5.74
CA TRP A 75 8.98 3.20 -4.71
C TRP A 75 7.62 2.59 -5.15
N GLY A 76 7.18 2.84 -6.39
CA GLY A 76 5.89 2.38 -6.89
C GLY A 76 4.75 3.33 -6.53
N LEU A 77 3.52 2.81 -6.42
CA LEU A 77 2.36 3.63 -6.04
C LEU A 77 2.09 3.54 -4.54
N PRO A 78 1.93 4.67 -3.82
CA PRO A 78 1.65 4.65 -2.40
C PRO A 78 0.20 4.21 -2.13
N ASN A 79 -0.06 3.62 -0.96
CA ASN A 79 -1.39 3.25 -0.49
C ASN A 79 -1.93 4.20 0.60
N GLY A 80 -1.18 5.25 0.92
CA GLY A 80 -1.59 6.37 1.76
C GLY A 80 -0.77 7.63 1.48
N TYR A 81 -1.24 8.78 1.95
CA TYR A 81 -0.42 9.98 2.04
C TYR A 81 -0.80 10.81 3.26
N ILE A 82 0.14 11.55 3.82
CA ILE A 82 -0.07 12.43 4.96
C ILE A 82 0.05 13.87 4.46
N LEU A 83 -0.92 14.71 4.83
CA LEU A 83 -0.79 16.16 4.69
C LEU A 83 -0.70 16.77 6.08
N GLY A 84 0.32 17.59 6.31
CA GLY A 84 0.42 18.29 7.58
C GLY A 84 1.56 19.30 7.66
N GLU A 85 1.65 19.94 8.80
CA GLU A 85 2.48 21.12 9.00
C GLU A 85 3.44 20.89 10.17
N GLU A 86 4.61 21.48 10.06
CA GLU A 86 5.63 21.49 11.10
C GLU A 86 5.74 22.91 11.60
N GLY A 87 5.44 23.11 12.89
CA GLY A 87 5.29 24.45 13.47
C GLY A 87 6.58 25.27 13.39
N SER A 88 6.45 26.59 13.24
CA SER A 88 7.57 27.54 13.18
C SER A 88 8.45 27.56 14.45
N GLY A 89 7.88 27.17 15.60
CA GLY A 89 8.60 26.93 16.85
C GLY A 89 8.90 25.46 17.14
N ALA A 90 8.66 24.55 16.20
CA ALA A 90 8.90 23.13 16.37
C ALA A 90 10.39 22.77 16.27
N PHE A 91 11.21 23.71 15.79
CA PHE A 91 12.65 23.58 15.69
C PHE A 91 13.37 24.11 16.93
N VAL A 92 13.22 23.42 18.06
CA VAL A 92 13.90 23.75 19.31
C VAL A 92 14.98 22.71 19.60
N ALA A 93 16.19 23.17 19.92
CA ALA A 93 17.31 22.32 20.34
C ALA A 93 17.64 21.16 19.38
N GLY A 94 17.44 21.35 18.07
CA GLY A 94 17.72 20.33 17.06
C GLY A 94 16.63 19.25 16.94
N LEU A 95 15.41 19.51 17.38
CA LEU A 95 14.25 18.66 17.17
C LEU A 95 13.26 19.28 16.18
N ARG A 96 12.30 18.50 15.71
CA ARG A 96 11.13 18.94 14.92
C ARG A 96 9.88 18.29 15.49
N TYR A 97 8.76 18.97 15.34
CA TYR A 97 7.42 18.51 15.69
C TYR A 97 6.45 18.88 14.57
N GLY A 98 5.60 17.94 14.19
CA GLY A 98 4.56 18.20 13.21
C GLY A 98 3.30 17.42 13.51
N GLU A 99 2.23 17.84 12.84
CA GLU A 99 0.93 17.22 12.91
C GLU A 99 0.25 17.23 11.55
N GLY A 100 -0.59 16.23 11.30
CA GLY A 100 -1.25 16.08 10.02
C GLY A 100 -2.27 14.96 10.01
N THR A 101 -2.81 14.69 8.83
CA THR A 101 -3.80 13.64 8.62
C THR A 101 -3.27 12.67 7.59
N LEU A 102 -3.22 11.38 7.96
CA LEU A 102 -3.02 10.27 7.06
C LEU A 102 -4.33 9.99 6.33
N TYR A 103 -4.31 10.09 5.02
CA TYR A 103 -5.38 9.71 4.10
C TYR A 103 -5.11 8.32 3.55
N THR A 104 -6.13 7.47 3.58
CA THR A 104 -6.09 6.14 2.95
C THR A 104 -7.37 5.93 2.14
N LYS A 105 -7.30 5.13 1.07
CA LYS A 105 -8.46 4.92 0.19
C LYS A 105 -9.57 4.09 0.85
N ASN A 106 -9.20 3.12 1.70
CA ASN A 106 -10.14 2.10 2.19
C ASN A 106 -10.14 1.93 3.72
N ALA A 107 -9.30 2.64 4.47
CA ALA A 107 -9.16 2.46 5.91
C ALA A 107 -9.45 3.75 6.72
N GLY A 108 -10.00 4.77 6.05
CA GLY A 108 -10.34 6.06 6.62
C GLY A 108 -9.14 6.99 6.83
N ASP A 109 -9.45 8.14 7.41
CA ASP A 109 -8.47 9.18 7.71
C ASP A 109 -8.06 9.11 9.17
N LEU A 110 -6.77 9.33 9.45
CA LEU A 110 -6.20 9.18 10.78
C LEU A 110 -5.32 10.38 11.14
N ARG A 111 -5.59 11.02 12.28
CA ARG A 111 -4.72 12.08 12.81
C ARG A 111 -3.38 11.47 13.23
N VAL A 112 -2.29 12.10 12.80
CA VAL A 112 -0.93 11.69 13.10
C VAL A 112 -0.13 12.88 13.59
N TYR A 113 0.76 12.61 14.54
CA TYR A 113 1.77 13.56 15.02
C TYR A 113 3.13 12.94 14.78
N TRP A 114 4.15 13.76 14.50
CA TRP A 114 5.51 13.25 14.40
C TRP A 114 6.53 14.13 15.07
N GLN A 115 7.62 13.50 15.48
CA GLN A 115 8.77 14.14 16.11
C GLN A 115 10.06 13.51 15.59
N GLY A 116 11.15 14.27 15.58
CA GLY A 116 12.46 13.73 15.21
C GLY A 116 13.56 14.78 15.31
N PRO A 117 14.82 14.41 15.02
CA PRO A 117 15.89 15.38 14.87
C PRO A 117 15.60 16.35 13.72
N SER A 118 16.08 17.58 13.87
CA SER A 118 16.17 18.58 12.82
C SER A 118 17.60 19.07 12.67
N LEU A 119 18.03 19.19 11.43
CA LEU A 119 19.31 19.79 11.04
C LEU A 119 19.13 21.22 10.48
N GLY A 120 17.91 21.75 10.51
CA GLY A 120 17.55 23.02 9.87
C GLY A 120 16.92 24.03 10.82
N PHE A 121 17.27 25.30 10.60
CA PHE A 121 16.52 26.46 11.07
C PHE A 121 15.52 26.85 9.96
N ASP A 122 14.50 26.02 9.71
CA ASP A 122 13.39 26.39 8.82
C ASP A 122 12.47 27.38 9.56
N TRP A 123 12.98 28.59 9.78
CA TRP A 123 12.30 29.67 10.52
C TRP A 123 11.47 30.48 9.53
N GLY A 124 10.27 29.99 9.22
CA GLY A 124 9.22 30.75 8.53
C GLY A 124 8.00 30.81 9.44
N GLY A 125 7.46 32.01 9.69
CA GLY A 125 6.37 32.24 10.65
C GLY A 125 5.11 31.38 10.43
N ASP A 126 4.91 30.90 9.21
CA ASP A 126 3.73 30.13 8.79
C ASP A 126 3.90 28.59 8.88
N GLY A 127 5.05 28.10 9.37
CA GLY A 127 5.34 26.66 9.45
C GLY A 127 5.70 26.02 8.09
N ALA A 128 6.28 24.82 8.14
CA ALA A 128 6.69 24.08 6.94
C ALA A 128 5.64 23.02 6.59
N ARG A 129 4.99 23.19 5.43
CA ARG A 129 4.06 22.18 4.88
C ARG A 129 4.84 20.95 4.43
N THR A 130 4.36 19.77 4.79
CA THR A 130 4.94 18.48 4.40
C THR A 130 3.84 17.54 3.88
N MET A 131 4.05 17.01 2.68
CA MET A 131 3.26 15.90 2.14
C MET A 131 4.10 14.63 2.22
N THR A 132 3.68 13.62 2.98
CA THR A 132 4.42 12.35 3.08
C THR A 132 3.70 11.25 2.31
N LEU A 133 4.34 10.68 1.30
CA LEU A 133 3.80 9.50 0.61
C LEU A 133 4.06 8.26 1.47
N VAL A 134 3.05 7.39 1.60
CA VAL A 134 3.10 6.20 2.46
C VAL A 134 2.91 4.95 1.61
N TYR A 135 3.90 4.07 1.65
CA TYR A 135 3.95 2.84 0.87
C TYR A 135 3.86 1.63 1.78
N ASN A 136 3.20 0.57 1.31
CA ASN A 136 3.07 -0.71 1.99
C ASN A 136 2.48 -0.61 3.40
N LEU A 137 1.61 0.37 3.68
CA LEU A 137 0.95 0.49 4.99
C LEU A 137 -0.06 -0.65 5.17
N PRO A 138 0.15 -1.60 6.11
CA PRO A 138 -0.74 -2.76 6.25
C PRO A 138 -2.06 -2.40 6.95
N ALA A 139 -2.02 -1.42 7.86
CA ALA A 139 -3.16 -0.89 8.60
C ALA A 139 -2.84 0.53 9.05
N THR A 140 -3.85 1.37 9.26
CA THR A 140 -3.64 2.79 9.61
C THR A 140 -2.83 2.98 10.89
N ASN A 141 -3.08 2.14 11.92
CA ASN A 141 -2.34 2.16 13.18
C ASN A 141 -0.86 1.74 13.05
N ALA A 142 -0.49 1.04 11.98
CA ALA A 142 0.90 0.67 11.72
C ALA A 142 1.78 1.90 11.44
N ILE A 143 1.20 3.08 11.22
CA ILE A 143 1.98 4.32 11.12
C ILE A 143 2.63 4.69 12.46
N TYR A 144 2.09 4.26 13.61
CA TYR A 144 2.54 4.72 14.92
C TYR A 144 3.79 3.97 15.41
N GLN A 145 4.93 4.32 14.82
CA GLN A 145 6.24 3.76 15.15
C GLN A 145 7.35 4.74 14.76
N ARG A 146 8.61 4.31 14.89
CA ARG A 146 9.76 5.07 14.41
C ARG A 146 10.19 4.57 13.05
N PHE A 147 10.42 5.50 12.14
CA PHE A 147 10.95 5.25 10.81
C PHE A 147 12.35 5.81 10.73
N GLY A 148 13.34 4.97 10.41
CA GLY A 148 14.73 5.39 10.24
C GLY A 148 14.98 5.93 8.83
N GLY A 149 15.88 6.89 8.69
CA GLY A 149 16.27 7.44 7.40
C GLY A 149 16.92 6.38 6.49
N ILE A 150 16.64 6.46 5.19
CA ILE A 150 17.35 5.71 4.16
C ILE A 150 18.48 6.59 3.62
N ASP A 151 19.72 6.15 3.78
CA ASP A 151 20.89 6.86 3.27
C ASP A 151 20.80 7.08 1.75
N GLY A 152 21.22 8.27 1.29
CA GLY A 152 21.23 8.61 -0.13
C GLY A 152 19.85 8.78 -0.78
N SER A 153 18.76 8.72 -0.01
CA SER A 153 17.39 8.90 -0.52
C SER A 153 17.00 10.35 -0.82
N ALA A 154 17.83 11.31 -0.43
CA ALA A 154 17.56 12.71 -0.60
C ALA A 154 17.55 13.10 -2.09
N TYR A 155 16.52 13.83 -2.53
CA TYR A 155 16.39 14.30 -3.90
C TYR A 155 15.69 15.66 -3.93
N ILE A 156 16.15 16.57 -4.79
CA ILE A 156 15.63 17.93 -4.90
C ILE A 156 15.35 18.27 -6.36
N ILE A 157 14.17 18.82 -6.65
CA ILE A 157 13.82 19.31 -7.98
C ILE A 157 12.76 20.42 -7.89
N GLY A 158 12.93 21.48 -8.68
CA GLY A 158 11.89 22.52 -8.87
C GLY A 158 11.35 23.16 -7.59
N GLY A 159 12.20 23.37 -6.58
CA GLY A 159 11.81 23.96 -5.29
C GLY A 159 11.17 22.98 -4.28
N PHE A 160 11.21 21.69 -4.58
CA PHE A 160 10.82 20.62 -3.67
C PHE A 160 12.00 19.74 -3.30
N GLY A 161 11.99 19.22 -2.08
CA GLY A 161 12.89 18.18 -1.62
C GLY A 161 12.14 17.00 -1.04
N MET A 162 12.70 15.82 -1.21
CA MET A 162 12.24 14.59 -0.59
C MET A 162 13.38 13.82 0.05
N THR A 163 13.04 12.94 0.97
CA THR A 163 13.90 11.88 1.52
C THR A 163 13.02 10.65 1.73
N ALA A 164 13.60 9.51 2.12
CA ALA A 164 12.83 8.32 2.46
C ALA A 164 13.20 7.80 3.85
N LEU A 165 12.19 7.29 4.55
CA LEU A 165 12.32 6.63 5.84
C LEU A 165 11.67 5.25 5.75
N THR A 166 12.10 4.29 6.57
CA THR A 166 11.51 2.96 6.59
C THR A 166 11.44 2.34 7.97
N ALA A 167 10.43 1.49 8.15
CA ALA A 167 10.29 0.57 9.27
C ALA A 167 9.33 -0.55 8.86
N ASN A 168 9.62 -1.80 9.23
CA ASN A 168 8.71 -2.94 9.05
C ASN A 168 8.10 -3.02 7.63
N ASN A 169 8.93 -2.89 6.60
CA ASN A 169 8.56 -2.89 5.17
C ASN A 169 7.70 -1.72 4.67
N ILE A 170 7.33 -0.79 5.56
CA ILE A 170 6.66 0.46 5.22
C ILE A 170 7.73 1.47 4.81
N VAL A 171 7.45 2.24 3.75
CA VAL A 171 8.30 3.37 3.32
C VAL A 171 7.51 4.65 3.43
N LEU A 172 8.13 5.68 4.00
CA LEU A 172 7.61 7.04 4.05
C LEU A 172 8.50 7.94 3.20
N VAL A 173 7.91 8.75 2.34
CA VAL A 173 8.64 9.73 1.52
C VAL A 173 8.11 11.13 1.82
N PRO A 174 8.67 11.84 2.80
CA PRO A 174 8.30 13.21 3.10
C PRO A 174 8.78 14.16 1.99
N ILE A 175 7.85 14.92 1.42
CA ILE A 175 8.06 15.92 0.37
C ILE A 175 7.75 17.30 0.97
N ARG A 176 8.67 18.26 0.79
CA ARG A 176 8.57 19.63 1.33
C ARG A 176 8.83 20.66 0.24
N SER A 177 8.11 21.77 0.29
CA SER A 177 8.33 22.95 -0.59
C SER A 177 9.23 23.98 0.10
N GLY A 178 9.98 24.75 -0.69
CA GLY A 178 10.69 25.96 -0.22
C GLY A 178 12.19 25.97 -0.45
N LEU A 179 12.85 27.05 -0.01
CA LEU A 179 14.29 27.28 -0.18
C LEU A 179 15.15 26.80 1.01
N GLY A 180 14.52 26.26 2.08
CA GLY A 180 15.17 25.57 3.21
C GLY A 180 15.85 24.24 2.84
N LEU A 181 15.88 23.94 1.55
CA LEU A 181 16.55 22.82 0.92
C LEU A 181 18.07 22.99 0.94
N ARG A 182 18.70 22.94 2.11
CA ARG A 182 20.17 22.91 2.18
C ARG A 182 20.70 21.84 3.13
N LEU A 183 21.31 20.86 2.44
CA LEU A 183 22.39 19.97 2.83
C LEU A 183 22.10 18.93 3.93
N GLY A 184 22.10 17.67 3.52
CA GLY A 184 22.15 16.50 4.43
C GLY A 184 20.75 15.97 4.72
N ALA A 185 20.17 15.13 3.86
CA ALA A 185 20.58 13.72 3.79
C ALA A 185 20.96 13.19 5.17
N ASN A 186 20.04 13.25 6.13
CA ASN A 186 19.71 12.19 7.07
C ASN A 186 18.73 12.74 8.11
N ILE A 187 17.43 12.66 7.80
CA ILE A 187 16.47 12.55 8.89
C ILE A 187 16.79 11.22 9.55
N GLY A 188 17.50 11.26 10.69
CA GLY A 188 17.91 10.04 11.38
C GLY A 188 16.71 9.15 11.65
N TYR A 189 15.62 9.75 12.14
CA TYR A 189 14.33 9.09 12.25
C TYR A 189 13.16 10.08 12.33
N LEU A 190 11.94 9.59 12.09
CA LEU A 190 10.70 10.23 12.56
C LEU A 190 9.94 9.23 13.42
N LYS A 191 9.53 9.66 14.61
CA LYS A 191 8.59 8.95 15.47
C LYS A 191 7.19 9.46 15.18
N PHE A 192 6.27 8.58 14.84
CA PHE A 192 4.86 8.90 14.66
C PHE A 192 4.03 8.45 15.87
N THR A 193 3.12 9.31 16.32
CA THR A 193 2.30 9.08 17.52
C THR A 193 0.82 9.42 17.28
N PRO A 194 -0.10 8.78 18.03
CA PRO A 194 -1.54 9.09 17.95
C PRO A 194 -1.90 10.40 18.68
N ARG A 195 -1.03 10.91 19.54
CA ARG A 195 -1.20 12.16 20.29
C ARG A 195 0.08 12.98 20.23
N ALA A 196 -0.05 14.30 20.27
CA ALA A 196 1.09 15.20 20.38
C ALA A 196 1.92 14.86 21.62
N THR A 197 3.24 14.83 21.47
CA THR A 197 4.17 14.60 22.58
C THR A 197 5.47 15.35 22.34
N TRP A 198 6.07 15.81 23.44
CA TRP A 198 7.38 16.44 23.42
C TRP A 198 8.52 15.42 23.37
N ASN A 199 8.28 14.16 23.77
CA ASN A 199 9.30 13.12 23.81
C ASN A 199 9.50 12.49 22.42
N PRO A 200 10.65 12.72 21.76
CA PRO A 200 10.93 12.13 20.44
C PRO A 200 11.39 10.66 20.52
N PHE A 201 11.67 10.14 21.72
CA PHE A 201 12.12 8.76 21.99
C PHE A 201 11.04 7.87 22.61
#